data_AF-A0A067Q7R2-F1
#
_entry.id   AF-A0A067Q7R2-F1
#
_cell.length_a   1.000
_cell.length_b   1.000
_cell.length_c   1.000
_cell.angle_alpha   90.00
_cell.angle_beta   90.00
_cell.angle_gamma   90.00
#
_symmetry.space_group_name_H-M   'P 1'
#
loop_
_entity.id
_entity.type
_entity.pdbx_description
1 polymer ?
#
loop_
_entity_poly.entity_id
_entity_poly.type
_entity_poly.pdbx_seq_one_letter_code
_entity_poly.pdbx_strand_id
1 'polypeptide(L)'
;RKQNPTNEPKHTEPHKSELSRKVDTGSILTQILATSCPMTVGEVVGLSKDIAGELQDLLKVQKPETTSSTVVYMEERGRPVITVPVEVNGRKVQAIIDSGSEINILNSCGYQQATCLPIDKS
;
A
#
# COMPACT_ATOMS: atom_id res chain seq x y z
N ARG A 1 -19.71 -39.02 73.26
CA ARG A 1 -18.82 -38.56 72.16
C ARG A 1 -19.18 -39.40 70.94
N LYS A 2 -19.97 -38.87 70.00
CA LYS A 2 -20.37 -39.57 68.75
C LYS A 2 -19.57 -38.96 67.59
N GLN A 3 -18.85 -39.79 66.83
CA GLN A 3 -18.16 -39.39 65.61
C GLN A 3 -19.18 -39.30 64.47
N ASN A 4 -19.18 -38.19 63.73
CA ASN A 4 -19.88 -38.05 62.46
C ASN A 4 -18.96 -38.54 61.33
N PRO A 5 -19.46 -39.31 60.35
CA PRO A 5 -18.68 -39.67 59.17
C PRO A 5 -18.62 -38.49 58.19
N THR A 6 -17.40 -38.10 57.82
CA THR A 6 -17.10 -37.12 56.77
C THR A 6 -17.38 -37.77 55.41
N ASN A 7 -18.44 -37.33 54.72
CA ASN A 7 -18.68 -37.72 53.33
C ASN A 7 -17.89 -36.77 52.42
N GLU A 8 -16.86 -37.27 51.73
CA GLU A 8 -16.25 -36.56 50.60
C GLU A 8 -17.21 -36.54 49.40
N PRO A 9 -17.33 -35.41 48.68
CA PRO A 9 -18.14 -35.35 47.48
C PRO A 9 -17.50 -36.21 46.37
N LYS A 10 -18.21 -37.24 45.93
CA LYS A 10 -17.84 -38.03 44.74
C LYS A 10 -17.82 -37.11 43.52
N HIS A 11 -16.64 -36.90 42.94
CA HIS A 11 -16.47 -36.17 41.69
C HIS A 11 -17.09 -36.98 40.54
N THR A 12 -18.26 -36.56 40.06
CA THR A 12 -18.91 -37.17 38.89
C THR A 12 -18.07 -36.88 37.65
N GLU A 13 -17.54 -37.92 37.01
CA GLU A 13 -16.90 -37.74 35.70
C GLU A 13 -17.93 -37.23 34.67
N PRO A 14 -17.58 -36.24 33.84
CA PRO A 14 -18.49 -35.71 32.85
C PRO A 14 -18.94 -36.81 31.89
N HIS A 15 -20.26 -36.94 31.72
CA HIS A 15 -20.87 -37.92 30.82
C HIS A 15 -20.45 -37.64 29.37
N LYS A 16 -19.47 -38.40 28.86
CA LYS A 16 -19.13 -38.41 27.43
C LYS A 16 -20.07 -39.38 26.72
N SER A 17 -20.63 -38.95 25.59
CA SER A 17 -21.39 -39.84 24.72
C SER A 17 -20.50 -40.97 24.19
N GLU A 18 -21.10 -42.13 23.89
CA GLU A 18 -20.35 -43.26 23.33
C GLU A 18 -19.66 -42.90 22.00
N LEU A 19 -20.26 -42.00 21.22
CA LEU A 19 -19.68 -41.46 20.00
C LEU A 19 -18.43 -40.64 20.30
N SER A 20 -18.48 -39.73 21.29
CA SER A 20 -17.31 -38.94 21.70
C SER A 20 -16.18 -39.80 22.27
N ARG A 21 -16.47 -40.99 22.81
CA ARG A 21 -15.45 -41.95 23.29
C ARG A 21 -14.74 -42.69 22.15
N LYS A 22 -15.42 -42.89 21.01
CA LYS A 22 -14.92 -43.67 19.86
C LYS A 22 -14.28 -42.81 18.77
N VAL A 23 -14.54 -41.52 18.79
CA VAL A 23 -14.10 -40.58 17.75
C VAL A 23 -12.79 -39.92 18.16
N ASP A 24 -11.76 -40.09 17.33
CA ASP A 24 -10.55 -39.29 17.44
C ASP A 24 -10.81 -37.88 16.86
N THR A 25 -10.74 -36.88 17.73
CA THR A 25 -11.01 -35.48 17.35
C THR A 25 -9.95 -34.94 16.39
N GLY A 26 -8.71 -35.41 16.48
CA GLY A 26 -7.61 -34.99 15.59
C GLY A 26 -7.84 -35.45 14.15
N SER A 27 -8.22 -36.71 13.97
CA SER A 27 -8.57 -37.27 12.65
C SER A 27 -9.74 -36.53 11.98
N ILE A 28 -10.79 -36.20 12.75
CA ILE A 28 -11.94 -35.45 12.22
C ILE A 28 -11.54 -34.03 11.82
N LEU A 29 -10.77 -33.33 12.66
CA LEU A 29 -10.33 -31.97 12.33
C LEU A 29 -9.50 -31.98 11.04
N THR A 30 -8.60 -32.95 10.89
CA THR A 30 -7.80 -33.12 9.67
C THR A 30 -8.69 -33.36 8.46
N GLN A 31 -9.73 -34.19 8.61
CA GLN A 31 -10.68 -34.47 7.54
C GLN A 31 -11.52 -33.23 7.18
N ILE A 32 -11.95 -32.44 8.16
CA ILE A 32 -12.67 -31.18 7.94
C ILE A 32 -11.77 -30.18 7.20
N LEU A 33 -10.52 -30.01 7.64
CA LEU A 33 -9.56 -29.11 6.99
C LEU A 33 -9.20 -29.56 5.57
N ALA A 34 -9.22 -30.86 5.29
CA ALA A 34 -8.98 -31.43 3.96
C ALA A 34 -10.23 -31.46 3.07
N THR A 35 -11.41 -31.11 3.59
CA THR A 35 -12.65 -31.15 2.83
C THR A 35 -12.66 -30.03 1.80
N SER A 36 -12.85 -30.38 0.52
CA SER A 36 -12.96 -29.38 -0.56
C SER A 36 -14.24 -28.57 -0.41
N CYS A 37 -14.11 -27.26 -0.28
CA CYS A 37 -15.24 -26.31 -0.29
C CYS A 37 -15.19 -25.49 -1.58
N PRO A 38 -16.08 -25.73 -2.56
CA PRO A 38 -16.11 -24.92 -3.76
C PRO A 38 -16.60 -23.51 -3.42
N MET A 39 -15.85 -22.50 -3.84
CA MET A 39 -16.16 -21.09 -3.59
C MET A 39 -15.87 -20.26 -4.84
N THR A 40 -16.60 -19.17 -5.00
CA THR A 40 -16.31 -18.16 -6.02
C THR A 40 -15.13 -17.29 -5.57
N VAL A 41 -14.46 -16.65 -6.53
CA VAL A 41 -13.37 -15.71 -6.24
C VAL A 41 -13.85 -14.55 -5.35
N GLY A 42 -15.06 -14.05 -5.60
CA GLY A 42 -15.65 -12.97 -4.80
C GLY A 42 -15.87 -13.36 -3.34
N GLU A 43 -16.28 -14.60 -3.07
CA GLU A 43 -16.43 -15.10 -1.70
C GLU A 43 -15.09 -15.23 -0.99
N VAL A 44 -14.06 -15.77 -1.65
CA VAL A 44 -12.71 -15.91 -1.06
C VAL A 44 -12.11 -14.53 -0.73
N VAL A 45 -12.21 -13.58 -1.67
CA VAL A 45 -11.73 -12.20 -1.50
C VAL A 45 -12.53 -11.45 -0.43
N GLY A 46 -13.84 -11.71 -0.33
CA GLY A 46 -14.71 -11.11 0.69
C GLY A 46 -14.41 -11.60 2.11
N LEU A 47 -13.88 -12.81 2.27
CA LEU A 47 -13.58 -13.41 3.57
C LEU A 47 -12.24 -12.98 4.17
N SER A 48 -11.29 -12.53 3.35
CA SER A 48 -9.95 -12.17 3.80
C SER A 48 -9.45 -10.86 3.19
N LYS A 49 -9.19 -9.88 4.07
CA LYS A 49 -8.58 -8.60 3.68
C LYS A 49 -7.18 -8.78 3.10
N ASP A 50 -6.43 -9.76 3.59
CA ASP A 50 -5.06 -10.00 3.13
C ASP A 50 -5.07 -10.53 1.70
N ILE A 51 -5.94 -11.50 1.40
CA ILE A 51 -6.11 -12.03 0.04
C ILE A 51 -6.63 -10.94 -0.90
N ALA A 52 -7.58 -10.12 -0.43
CA ALA A 52 -8.08 -8.99 -1.21
C ALA A 52 -6.99 -7.96 -1.52
N GLY A 53 -6.13 -7.66 -0.55
CA GLY A 53 -5.00 -6.75 -0.70
C GLY A 53 -3.98 -7.27 -1.70
N GLU A 54 -3.60 -8.55 -1.60
CA GLU A 54 -2.66 -9.18 -2.52
C GLU A 54 -3.20 -9.20 -3.95
N LEU A 55 -4.48 -9.53 -4.13
CA LEU A 55 -5.13 -9.45 -5.44
C LEU A 55 -5.15 -8.02 -5.98
N GLN A 56 -5.44 -7.04 -5.13
CA GLN A 56 -5.43 -5.63 -5.51
C GLN A 56 -4.04 -5.16 -5.94
N ASP A 57 -2.98 -5.62 -5.27
CA ASP A 57 -1.60 -5.28 -5.62
C ASP A 57 -1.15 -5.96 -6.92
N LEU A 58 -1.60 -7.17 -7.20
CA LEU A 58 -1.38 -7.83 -8.50
C LEU A 58 -2.12 -7.13 -9.65
N LEU A 59 -3.31 -6.58 -9.37
CA LEU A 59 -4.11 -5.85 -10.36
C LEU A 59 -3.70 -4.39 -10.52
N LYS A 60 -2.88 -3.85 -9.61
CA LYS A 60 -2.37 -2.48 -9.75
C LYS A 60 -1.61 -2.36 -11.06
N VAL A 61 -2.05 -1.40 -11.87
CA VAL A 61 -1.36 -1.02 -13.10
C VAL A 61 0.03 -0.53 -12.72
N GLN A 62 1.05 -1.32 -13.04
CA GLN A 62 2.43 -0.87 -12.95
C GLN A 62 2.64 0.15 -14.05
N LYS A 63 3.02 1.38 -13.66
CA LYS A 63 3.52 2.34 -14.65
C LYS A 63 4.73 1.70 -15.33
N PRO A 64 4.83 1.73 -16.66
CA PRO A 64 6.08 1.35 -17.32
C PRO A 64 7.19 2.16 -16.68
N GLU A 65 8.31 1.52 -16.37
CA GLU A 65 9.48 2.21 -15.83
C GLU A 65 9.86 3.31 -16.83
N THR A 66 9.45 4.53 -16.52
CA THR A 66 9.87 5.71 -17.25
C THR A 66 11.37 5.79 -17.02
N THR A 67 12.14 5.39 -18.02
CA THR A 67 13.57 5.69 -18.10
C THR A 67 13.76 7.16 -17.73
N SER A 68 14.38 7.34 -16.56
CA SER A 68 14.77 8.57 -15.90
C SER A 68 14.63 9.84 -16.73
N SER A 69 13.61 10.64 -16.43
CA SER A 69 13.78 12.08 -16.43
C SER A 69 13.86 12.48 -14.96
N THR A 70 15.07 12.61 -14.44
CA THR A 70 15.35 13.14 -13.11
C THR A 70 14.66 14.50 -12.97
N VAL A 71 13.50 14.51 -12.32
CA VAL A 71 12.94 15.72 -11.74
C VAL A 71 13.69 15.89 -10.44
N VAL A 72 14.70 16.75 -10.45
CA VAL A 72 15.43 17.12 -9.24
C VAL A 72 14.43 17.85 -8.32
N TYR A 73 13.90 17.14 -7.32
CA TYR A 73 13.28 17.78 -6.17
C TYR A 73 14.41 18.42 -5.37
N MET A 74 14.73 19.69 -5.68
CA MET A 74 15.46 20.50 -4.72
C MET A 74 14.50 20.79 -3.59
N GLU A 75 14.79 20.21 -2.42
CA GLU A 75 14.09 20.47 -1.18
C GLU A 75 14.48 21.88 -0.70
N GLU A 76 13.96 22.91 -1.37
CA GLU A 76 14.01 24.27 -0.86
C GLU A 76 12.86 24.47 0.12
N ARG A 77 13.13 25.18 1.22
CA ARG A 77 12.18 25.53 2.29
C ARG A 77 11.07 26.45 1.75
N GLY A 78 10.16 25.91 0.96
CA GLY A 78 9.11 26.64 0.28
C GLY A 78 8.00 25.69 -0.18
N ARG A 79 6.82 26.25 -0.44
CA ARG A 79 5.70 25.47 -1.00
C ARG A 79 6.13 24.88 -2.36
N PRO A 80 5.71 23.65 -2.70
CA PRO A 80 6.05 23.06 -3.99
C PRO A 80 5.50 23.93 -5.12
N VAL A 81 6.40 24.37 -6.01
CA VAL A 81 6.06 25.19 -7.18
C VAL A 81 5.93 24.28 -8.41
N ILE A 82 5.00 24.58 -9.30
CA ILE A 82 4.83 23.83 -10.54
C ILE A 82 5.95 24.22 -11.50
N THR A 83 6.71 23.23 -11.93
CA THR A 83 7.90 23.43 -12.77
C THR A 83 7.83 22.59 -14.02
N VAL A 84 8.07 23.20 -15.18
CA VAL A 84 8.02 22.52 -16.49
C VAL A 84 9.29 22.77 -17.30
N PRO A 85 9.82 21.77 -18.02
CA PRO A 85 10.90 21.99 -18.97
C PRO A 85 10.35 22.71 -20.20
N VAL A 86 10.99 23.82 -20.58
CA VAL A 86 10.69 24.60 -21.79
C VAL A 86 11.93 24.68 -22.66
N GLU A 87 11.76 24.91 -23.96
CA GLU A 87 12.87 25.07 -24.90
C GLU A 87 12.96 26.53 -25.36
N VAL A 88 14.15 27.11 -25.25
CA VAL A 88 14.48 28.46 -25.73
C VAL A 88 15.69 28.34 -26.65
N ASN A 89 15.52 28.66 -27.93
CA ASN A 89 16.57 28.56 -28.97
C ASN A 89 17.31 27.20 -28.97
N GLY A 90 16.57 26.08 -28.85
CA GLY A 90 17.15 24.73 -28.84
C GLY A 90 17.72 24.28 -27.49
N ARG A 91 17.67 25.12 -26.45
CA ARG A 91 18.20 24.80 -25.11
C ARG A 91 17.06 24.61 -24.13
N LYS A 92 17.13 23.53 -23.35
CA LYS A 92 16.16 23.22 -22.31
C LYS A 92 16.40 24.09 -21.07
N VAL A 93 15.36 24.77 -20.62
CA VAL A 93 15.34 25.64 -19.44
C VAL A 93 14.21 25.18 -18.53
N GLN A 94 14.42 25.25 -17.22
CA GLN A 94 13.39 24.96 -16.23
C GLN A 94 12.55 26.21 -15.97
N ALA A 95 11.25 26.17 -16.28
CA ALA A 95 10.33 27.29 -16.08
C ALA A 95 9.36 27.02 -14.93
N ILE A 96 9.04 28.08 -14.19
CA ILE A 96 8.02 28.09 -13.15
C ILE A 96 6.70 28.55 -13.76
N ILE A 97 5.61 27.83 -13.49
CA ILE A 97 4.27 28.27 -13.85
C ILE A 97 3.73 29.13 -12.71
N ASP A 98 3.59 30.43 -12.97
CA ASP A 98 2.99 31.40 -12.06
C ASP A 98 1.79 32.08 -12.73
N SER A 99 0.58 31.80 -12.25
CA SER A 99 -0.65 32.41 -12.75
C SER A 99 -0.84 33.86 -12.30
N GLY A 100 -0.02 34.36 -11.35
CA GLY A 100 -0.04 35.74 -10.89
C GLY A 100 0.83 36.69 -11.70
N SER A 101 1.62 36.17 -12.63
CA SER A 101 2.53 36.95 -13.47
C SER A 101 1.96 37.15 -14.88
N GLU A 102 2.09 38.35 -15.42
CA GLU A 102 1.61 38.69 -16.79
C GLU A 102 2.71 38.55 -17.86
N ILE A 103 3.97 38.37 -17.45
CA ILE A 103 5.12 38.32 -18.36
C ILE A 103 6.10 37.22 -17.99
N ASN A 104 6.72 36.64 -19.02
CA ASN A 104 7.81 35.67 -18.87
C ASN A 104 9.11 36.39 -18.52
N ILE A 105 9.67 36.08 -17.36
CA ILE A 105 10.94 36.62 -16.90
C ILE A 105 11.99 35.53 -16.92
N LEU A 106 13.13 35.82 -17.55
CA LEU A 106 14.29 34.94 -17.56
C LEU A 106 15.43 35.64 -16.82
N ASN A 107 16.08 34.93 -15.90
CA ASN A 107 17.24 35.48 -15.21
C ASN A 107 18.41 35.69 -16.19
N SER A 108 19.29 36.66 -15.92
CA SER A 108 20.35 37.05 -16.86
C SER A 108 21.31 35.92 -17.22
N CYS A 109 21.59 35.01 -16.28
CA CYS A 109 22.43 33.82 -16.50
C CYS A 109 21.76 32.86 -17.49
N GLY A 110 20.48 32.55 -17.27
CA GLY A 110 19.66 31.72 -18.14
C GLY A 110 19.49 32.34 -19.53
N TYR A 111 19.32 33.66 -19.62
CA TYR A 111 19.26 34.36 -20.89
C TYR A 111 20.56 34.24 -21.69
N GLN A 112 21.71 34.54 -21.07
CA GLN A 112 23.02 34.41 -21.73
C GLN A 112 23.29 32.98 -22.22
N GLN A 113 22.92 31.98 -21.42
CA GLN A 113 23.08 30.59 -21.78
C GLN A 113 22.10 30.14 -22.86
N ALA A 114 20.86 30.61 -22.83
CA ALA A 114 19.79 30.14 -23.70
C ALA A 114 19.77 30.85 -25.07
N THR A 115 19.95 32.18 -25.11
CA THR A 115 19.67 32.96 -26.32
C THR A 115 20.91 33.43 -27.05
N CYS A 116 22.03 33.64 -26.36
CA CYS A 116 23.24 34.29 -26.88
C CYS A 116 22.97 35.66 -27.55
N LEU A 117 21.84 36.30 -27.23
CA LEU A 117 21.46 37.62 -27.75
C LEU A 117 22.03 38.74 -26.85
N PRO A 118 22.23 39.96 -27.39
CA PRO A 118 22.64 41.10 -26.58
C PRO A 118 21.52 41.50 -25.60
N ILE A 119 21.92 41.80 -24.35
CA ILE A 119 21.03 42.39 -23.34
C ILE A 119 21.20 43.90 -23.39
N ASP A 120 20.09 44.62 -23.59
CA ASP A 120 20.09 46.07 -23.43
C ASP A 120 20.29 46.43 -21.95
N LYS A 121 21.27 47.30 -21.68
CA LYS A 121 21.66 47.73 -20.33
C LYS A 121 21.49 49.24 -20.12
N SER A 122 20.79 49.91 -21.04
CA SER A 122 20.53 51.35 -21.02
C SER A 122 19.97 51.84 -19.69
#